data_AF-A0A7V8DBM5-F1
#
_entry.id   AF-A0A7V8DBM5-F1
#
_cell.length_a   1.000
_cell.length_b   1.000
_cell.length_c   1.000
_cell.angle_alpha   90.00
_cell.angle_beta   90.00
_cell.angle_gamma   90.00
#
_symmetry.space_group_name_H-M   'P 1'
#
loop_
_entity.id
_entity.type
_entity.pdbx_description
1 polymer ?
#
loop_
_entity_poly.entity_id
_entity_poly.type
_entity_poly.pdbx_seq_one_letter_code
_entity_poly.pdbx_strand_id
1 'polypeptide(L)'
;GIRQCEGENATIENAWTQVHILIEEVYDMRFAYREASFLARSEPRFRAQISHAGTLIDNFCIDIIAALLKSGAIFAEPEIIDGLVAQLALGIEFQHMRLENLVPHNTTPRALVERAAAIVMLPLSGFAN
;
A
#
# COMPACT_ATOMS: atom_id res chain seq x y z
N GLY A 1 7.30 -10.04 -2.58
CA GLY A 1 7.62 -10.65 -1.27
C GLY A 1 8.78 -9.87 -0.68
N ILE A 2 8.66 -9.43 0.57
CA ILE A 2 9.49 -8.38 1.21
C ILE A 2 10.99 -8.64 1.25
N ARG A 3 11.48 -9.84 0.89
CA ARG A 3 12.91 -10.19 0.83
C ARG A 3 13.80 -9.19 0.07
N GLN A 4 13.23 -8.37 -0.82
CA GLN A 4 13.94 -7.30 -1.53
C GLN A 4 14.10 -5.99 -0.73
N CYS A 5 13.46 -5.86 0.43
CA CYS A 5 13.54 -4.73 1.36
C CYS A 5 14.09 -5.17 2.73
N GLU A 6 15.07 -6.08 2.76
CA GLU A 6 15.70 -6.55 4.00
C GLU A 6 17.20 -6.20 4.02
N GLY A 7 17.71 -5.95 5.23
CA GLY A 7 19.13 -5.68 5.46
C GLY A 7 19.64 -4.46 4.68
N GLU A 8 20.73 -4.63 3.95
CA GLU A 8 21.32 -3.58 3.10
C GLU A 8 20.40 -3.16 1.93
N ASN A 9 19.41 -3.97 1.58
CA ASN A 9 18.43 -3.65 0.53
C ASN A 9 17.22 -2.87 1.07
N ALA A 10 17.14 -2.58 2.37
CA ALA A 10 16.07 -1.77 2.94
C ALA A 10 16.30 -0.28 2.65
N THR A 11 16.15 0.09 1.38
CA THR A 11 16.22 1.47 0.88
C THR A 11 14.85 1.99 0.44
N ILE A 12 14.71 3.31 0.32
CA ILE A 12 13.48 3.96 -0.17
C ILE A 12 13.12 3.50 -1.59
N GLU A 13 14.12 3.31 -2.45
CA GLU A 13 13.92 2.88 -3.85
C GLU A 13 13.35 1.46 -3.93
N ASN A 14 13.83 0.57 -3.07
CA ASN A 14 13.30 -0.79 -3.00
C ASN A 14 11.90 -0.81 -2.40
N ALA A 15 11.64 0.02 -1.37
CA ALA A 15 10.30 0.19 -0.83
C ALA A 15 9.32 0.70 -1.90
N TRP A 16 9.74 1.66 -2.73
CA TRP A 16 8.96 2.15 -3.86
C TRP A 16 8.57 1.03 -4.82
N THR A 17 9.53 0.16 -5.15
CA THR A 17 9.30 -0.99 -6.03
C THR A 17 8.28 -1.96 -5.44
N GLN A 18 8.41 -2.30 -4.15
CA GLN A 18 7.46 -3.20 -3.50
C GLN A 18 6.05 -2.60 -3.40
N VAL A 19 5.95 -1.32 -3.06
CA VAL A 19 4.66 -0.60 -3.00
C VAL A 19 4.01 -0.52 -4.37
N HIS A 20 4.79 -0.28 -5.43
CA HIS A 20 4.27 -0.29 -6.80
C HIS A 20 3.66 -1.64 -7.18
N ILE A 21 4.39 -2.73 -6.93
CA ILE A 21 3.91 -4.10 -7.19
C ILE A 21 2.61 -4.34 -6.43
N LEU A 22 2.57 -4.00 -5.14
CA LEU A 22 1.37 -4.25 -4.34
C LEU A 22 0.17 -3.44 -4.82
N ILE A 23 0.37 -2.20 -5.25
CA ILE A 23 -0.71 -1.38 -5.82
C ILE A 23 -1.20 -1.96 -7.14
N GLU A 24 -0.32 -2.54 -7.96
CA GLU A 24 -0.71 -3.26 -9.18
C GLU A 24 -1.61 -4.47 -8.86
N GLU A 25 -1.22 -5.28 -7.88
CA GLU A 25 -2.02 -6.43 -7.42
C GLU A 25 -3.39 -6.00 -6.87
N VAL A 26 -3.43 -4.95 -6.04
CA VAL A 26 -4.70 -4.40 -5.52
C VAL A 26 -5.53 -3.79 -6.65
N TYR A 27 -4.90 -3.14 -7.63
CA TYR A 27 -5.59 -2.64 -8.82
C TYR A 27 -6.25 -3.77 -9.60
N ASP A 28 -5.60 -4.92 -9.78
CA ASP A 28 -6.20 -6.07 -10.45
C ASP A 28 -7.39 -6.63 -9.66
N MET A 29 -7.36 -6.52 -8.34
CA MET A 29 -8.45 -6.90 -7.44
C MET A 29 -9.51 -5.80 -7.22
N ARG A 30 -9.39 -4.62 -7.84
CA ARG A 30 -10.19 -3.41 -7.52
C ARG A 30 -11.70 -3.60 -7.52
N PHE A 31 -12.24 -4.47 -8.36
CA PHE A 31 -13.68 -4.74 -8.40
C PHE A 31 -14.17 -5.39 -7.10
N ALA A 32 -13.34 -6.20 -6.45
CA ALA A 32 -13.65 -6.77 -5.16
C ALA A 32 -13.80 -5.67 -4.10
N TYR A 33 -12.98 -4.63 -4.15
CA TYR A 33 -13.01 -3.50 -3.21
C TYR A 33 -14.17 -2.52 -3.44
N ARG A 34 -14.53 -2.24 -4.71
CA ARG A 34 -15.64 -1.33 -5.04
C ARG A 34 -16.99 -1.78 -4.46
N GLU A 35 -17.27 -3.07 -4.54
CA GLU A 35 -18.51 -3.68 -4.05
C GLU A 35 -18.31 -4.44 -2.73
N ALA A 36 -17.11 -4.33 -2.11
CA ALA A 36 -16.67 -5.16 -1.00
C ALA A 36 -17.66 -5.14 0.16
N SER A 37 -18.14 -3.95 0.52
CA SER A 37 -19.01 -3.77 1.68
C SER A 37 -20.41 -4.35 1.47
N PHE A 38 -20.89 -4.42 0.22
CA PHE A 38 -22.16 -5.07 -0.12
C PHE A 38 -22.02 -6.60 -0.17
N LEU A 39 -20.98 -7.10 -0.82
CA LEU A 39 -20.70 -8.53 -0.95
C LEU A 39 -20.28 -9.17 0.38
N ALA A 40 -19.47 -8.49 1.19
CA ALA A 40 -19.03 -9.00 2.50
C ALA A 40 -20.15 -9.06 3.55
N ARG A 41 -21.22 -8.27 3.38
CA ARG A 41 -22.40 -8.36 4.25
C ARG A 41 -23.30 -9.55 3.91
N SER A 42 -23.27 -9.99 2.65
CA SER A 42 -24.15 -11.06 2.14
C SER A 42 -23.46 -12.43 2.08
N GLU A 43 -22.13 -12.48 1.94
CA GLU A 43 -21.36 -13.73 1.81
C GLU A 43 -20.20 -13.78 2.84
N PRO A 44 -20.31 -14.59 3.92
CA PRO A 44 -19.30 -14.67 4.97
C PRO A 44 -17.91 -15.13 4.48
N ARG A 45 -17.85 -15.99 3.45
CA ARG A 45 -16.56 -16.44 2.90
C ARG A 45 -15.81 -15.30 2.23
N PHE A 46 -16.53 -14.46 1.49
CA PHE A 46 -15.97 -13.29 0.84
C PHE A 46 -15.47 -12.26 1.88
N ARG A 47 -16.23 -12.05 2.97
CA ARG A 47 -15.78 -11.23 4.09
C ARG A 47 -14.44 -11.72 4.66
N ALA A 48 -14.32 -13.03 4.91
CA ALA A 48 -13.09 -13.60 5.45
C ALA A 48 -11.90 -13.40 4.49
N GLN A 49 -12.12 -13.53 3.18
CA GLN A 49 -11.08 -13.29 2.17
C GLN A 49 -10.63 -11.84 2.11
N ILE A 50 -11.56 -10.87 2.12
CA ILE A 50 -11.22 -9.44 2.14
C ILE A 50 -10.50 -9.06 3.43
N SER A 51 -10.96 -9.55 4.60
CA SER A 51 -10.26 -9.32 5.86
C SER A 51 -8.84 -9.90 5.84
N HIS A 52 -8.67 -11.11 5.28
CA HIS A 52 -7.35 -11.71 5.15
C HIS A 52 -6.44 -10.89 4.23
N ALA A 53 -6.94 -10.40 3.10
CA ALA A 53 -6.19 -9.52 2.20
C ALA A 53 -5.74 -8.24 2.90
N GLY A 54 -6.62 -7.58 3.66
CA GLY A 54 -6.27 -6.40 4.47
C GLY A 54 -5.16 -6.69 5.48
N THR A 55 -5.26 -7.81 6.22
CA THR A 55 -4.19 -8.23 7.15
C THR A 55 -2.84 -8.46 6.44
N LEU A 56 -2.85 -8.99 5.22
CA LEU A 56 -1.61 -9.16 4.45
C LEU A 56 -0.98 -7.81 4.07
N ILE A 57 -1.81 -6.82 3.71
CA ILE A 57 -1.36 -5.46 3.40
C ILE A 57 -0.81 -4.77 4.65
N ASP A 58 -1.49 -4.87 5.79
CA ASP A 58 -1.03 -4.31 7.06
C ASP A 58 0.33 -4.90 7.47
N ASN A 59 0.45 -6.23 7.46
CA ASN A 59 1.72 -6.90 7.78
C ASN A 59 2.84 -6.48 6.83
N PHE A 60 2.52 -6.34 5.53
CA PHE A 60 3.49 -5.86 4.55
C PHE A 60 3.98 -4.44 4.88
N CYS A 61 3.08 -3.53 5.27
CA CYS A 61 3.43 -2.16 5.62
C CYS A 61 4.28 -2.12 6.91
N ILE A 62 3.93 -2.91 7.92
CA ILE A 62 4.70 -3.06 9.16
C ILE A 62 6.11 -3.52 8.84
N ASP A 63 6.27 -4.58 8.04
CA ASP A 63 7.56 -5.16 7.72
C ASP A 63 8.45 -4.18 6.93
N ILE A 64 7.90 -3.45 5.95
CA ILE A 64 8.66 -2.42 5.21
C ILE A 64 9.12 -1.31 6.15
N ILE A 65 8.22 -0.76 6.97
CA ILE A 65 8.56 0.35 7.87
C ILE A 65 9.60 -0.10 8.90
N ALA A 66 9.45 -1.29 9.47
CA ALA A 66 10.42 -1.86 10.39
C ALA A 66 11.80 -2.04 9.75
N ALA A 67 11.85 -2.52 8.50
CA ALA A 67 13.09 -2.69 7.77
C ALA A 67 13.78 -1.35 7.48
N LEU A 68 13.03 -0.34 7.04
CA LEU A 68 13.55 1.00 6.73
C LEU A 68 14.05 1.73 7.99
N LEU A 69 13.35 1.59 9.13
CA LEU A 69 13.81 2.12 10.43
C LEU A 69 15.10 1.44 10.87
N LYS A 70 15.16 0.10 10.75
CA LYS A 70 16.34 -0.68 11.13
C LYS A 70 17.57 -0.36 10.29
N SER A 71 17.40 -0.09 9.00
CA SER A 71 18.50 0.32 8.11
C SER A 71 18.90 1.78 8.27
N GLY A 72 18.07 2.59 8.96
CA GLY A 72 18.25 4.03 9.05
C GLY A 72 17.89 4.77 7.75
N ALA A 73 17.20 4.13 6.81
CA ALA A 73 16.70 4.76 5.59
C ALA A 73 15.59 5.79 5.89
N ILE A 74 14.86 5.61 6.99
CA ILE A 74 13.92 6.60 7.53
C ILE A 74 14.14 6.83 9.03
N PHE A 75 13.70 7.98 9.52
CA PHE A 75 13.60 8.27 10.95
C PHE A 75 12.17 8.69 11.32
N ALA A 76 11.57 8.01 12.29
CA ALA A 76 10.24 8.37 12.81
C ALA A 76 10.18 8.14 14.33
N GLU A 77 9.45 9.01 15.03
CA GLU A 77 9.17 8.82 16.45
C GLU A 77 8.21 7.64 16.66
N PRO A 78 8.34 6.88 17.77
CA PRO A 78 7.49 5.72 18.05
C PRO A 78 5.98 6.01 17.95
N GLU A 79 5.57 7.21 18.34
CA GLU A 79 4.18 7.67 18.36
C GLU A 79 3.58 7.83 16.95
N ILE A 80 4.42 7.93 15.91
CA ILE A 80 3.99 8.17 14.52
C ILE A 80 4.01 6.86 13.71
N ILE A 81 4.75 5.83 14.14
CA ILE A 81 4.94 4.59 13.38
C ILE A 81 3.61 3.93 13.02
N ASP A 82 2.71 3.76 13.99
CA ASP A 82 1.39 3.16 13.76
C ASP A 82 0.56 3.97 12.76
N GLY A 83 0.65 5.30 12.84
CA GLY A 83 0.02 6.20 11.89
C GLY A 83 0.59 6.06 10.48
N LEU A 84 1.92 5.91 10.36
CA LEU A 84 2.59 5.73 9.07
C LEU A 84 2.21 4.40 8.41
N VAL A 85 2.15 3.32 9.19
CA VAL A 85 1.65 2.00 8.73
C VAL A 85 0.23 2.14 8.20
N ALA A 86 -0.67 2.74 8.98
CA ALA A 86 -2.07 2.90 8.60
C ALA A 86 -2.26 3.77 7.34
N GLN A 87 -1.47 4.83 7.19
CA GLN A 87 -1.49 5.68 5.99
C GLN A 87 -1.02 4.92 4.74
N LEU A 88 0.03 4.11 4.86
CA LEU A 88 0.50 3.27 3.77
C LEU A 88 -0.55 2.24 3.36
N ALA A 89 -1.09 1.49 4.32
CA ALA A 89 -2.09 0.46 4.07
C ALA A 89 -3.35 1.05 3.42
N LEU A 90 -3.90 2.14 3.98
CA LEU A 90 -5.04 2.86 3.41
C LEU A 90 -4.77 3.33 1.98
N GLY A 91 -3.57 3.86 1.75
CA GLY A 91 -3.13 4.32 0.44
C GLY A 91 -3.07 3.18 -0.58
N ILE A 92 -2.48 2.05 -0.21
CA ILE A 92 -2.40 0.85 -1.05
C ILE A 92 -3.79 0.35 -1.41
N GLU A 93 -4.69 0.25 -0.43
CA GLU A 93 -6.03 -0.30 -0.62
C GLU A 93 -6.96 0.59 -1.46
N PHE A 94 -6.86 1.92 -1.34
CA PHE A 94 -7.89 2.82 -1.88
C PHE A 94 -7.42 3.86 -2.89
N GLN A 95 -6.13 4.15 -3.00
CA GLN A 95 -5.71 5.33 -3.75
C GLN A 95 -5.95 5.22 -5.25
N HIS A 96 -5.79 4.03 -5.82
CA HIS A 96 -6.10 3.79 -7.23
C HIS A 96 -7.60 3.94 -7.51
N MET A 97 -8.49 3.46 -6.61
CA MET A 97 -9.94 3.65 -6.75
C MET A 97 -10.33 5.12 -6.68
N ARG A 98 -9.69 5.89 -5.79
CA ARG A 98 -9.89 7.34 -5.73
C ARG A 98 -9.51 7.99 -7.06
N LEU A 99 -8.35 7.64 -7.62
CA LEU A 99 -7.87 8.20 -8.87
C LEU A 99 -8.76 7.84 -10.07
N GLU A 100 -9.26 6.61 -10.16
CA GLU A 100 -10.18 6.19 -11.24
C GLU A 100 -11.44 7.07 -11.36
N ASN A 101 -11.86 7.68 -10.24
CA ASN A 101 -13.03 8.56 -10.21
C ASN A 101 -12.70 10.05 -10.38
N LEU A 102 -11.43 10.45 -10.26
CA LEU A 102 -11.01 11.86 -10.24
C LEU A 102 -10.19 12.27 -11.47
N VAL A 103 -9.47 11.35 -12.12
CA VAL A 103 -8.63 11.66 -13.28
C VAL A 103 -9.41 11.50 -14.59
N PRO A 104 -8.95 12.12 -15.70
CA PRO A 104 -9.58 11.94 -17.00
C PRO A 104 -9.75 10.47 -17.38
N HIS A 105 -10.91 10.11 -17.95
CA HIS A 105 -11.25 8.73 -18.31
C HIS A 105 -10.31 8.08 -19.33
N ASN A 106 -9.50 8.86 -20.05
CA ASN A 106 -8.49 8.36 -20.97
C ASN A 106 -7.14 8.02 -20.28
N THR A 107 -7.06 8.15 -18.95
CA THR A 107 -5.86 7.76 -18.20
C THR A 107 -5.71 6.25 -18.21
N THR A 108 -4.52 5.76 -18.55
CA THR A 108 -4.24 4.33 -18.60
C THR A 108 -4.16 3.72 -17.20
N PRO A 109 -4.47 2.41 -17.04
CA PRO A 109 -4.29 1.69 -15.78
C PRO A 109 -2.88 1.86 -15.18
N ARG A 110 -1.85 1.72 -16.01
CA ARG A 110 -0.46 1.92 -15.61
C ARG A 110 -0.20 3.31 -15.02
N ALA A 111 -0.72 4.36 -15.67
CA ALA A 111 -0.57 5.72 -15.17
C ALA A 111 -1.32 5.96 -13.85
N LEU A 112 -2.44 5.25 -13.62
CA LEU A 112 -3.15 5.27 -12.34
C LEU A 112 -2.33 4.62 -11.22
N VAL A 113 -1.78 3.43 -11.48
CA VAL A 113 -0.90 2.70 -10.54
C VAL A 113 0.33 3.52 -10.21
N GLU A 114 1.03 4.07 -11.21
CA GLU A 114 2.20 4.92 -11.02
C GLU A 114 1.88 6.16 -10.15
N ARG A 115 0.76 6.82 -10.40
CA ARG A 115 0.32 7.97 -9.58
C ARG A 115 -0.10 7.56 -8.17
N ALA A 116 -0.77 6.43 -8.02
CA ALA A 116 -1.16 5.90 -6.72
C ALA A 116 0.10 5.60 -5.89
N ALA A 117 1.05 4.85 -6.45
CA ALA A 117 2.34 4.56 -5.81
C ALA A 117 3.07 5.83 -5.39
N ALA A 118 3.10 6.84 -6.28
CA ALA A 118 3.71 8.12 -5.94
C ALA A 118 3.07 8.78 -4.73
N ILE A 119 1.73 8.79 -4.64
CA ILE A 119 1.04 9.40 -3.51
C ILE A 119 1.21 8.59 -2.22
N VAL A 120 1.15 7.26 -2.31
CA VAL A 120 1.33 6.36 -1.16
C VAL A 120 2.73 6.48 -0.56
N MET A 121 3.74 6.73 -1.38
CA MET A 121 5.13 6.87 -0.93
C MET A 121 5.49 8.26 -0.40
N LEU A 122 4.64 9.28 -0.60
CA LEU A 122 4.91 10.65 -0.11
C LEU A 122 5.19 10.71 1.40
N PRO A 123 4.39 10.06 2.28
CA PRO A 123 4.65 10.07 3.72
C PRO A 123 6.03 9.50 4.04
N LEU A 124 6.39 8.33 3.48
CA LEU A 124 7.70 7.71 3.69
C LEU A 124 8.86 8.59 3.22
N SER A 125 8.69 9.24 2.06
CA SER A 125 9.70 10.14 1.49
C SER A 125 9.96 11.35 2.38
N GLY A 126 8.96 11.80 3.16
CA GLY A 126 9.11 12.88 4.13
C GLY A 126 9.93 12.52 5.38
N PHE A 127 10.15 11.23 5.62
CA PHE A 127 10.96 10.71 6.74
C PHE A 127 12.31 10.15 6.26
N ALA A 128 12.63 10.25 4.98
CA ALA A 128 13.88 9.74 4.41
C ALA A 128 15.09 10.53 4.92
N ASN A 129 16.19 9.81 5.19
CA ASN A 129 17.49 10.38 5.57
C ASN A 129 18.37 10.73 4.36
#